data_AF-A0A938BR25-F1
#
_entry.id   AF-A0A938BR25-F1
#
_cell.length_a   1.000
_cell.length_b   1.000
_cell.length_c   1.000
_cell.angle_alpha   90.00
_cell.angle_beta   90.00
_cell.angle_gamma   90.00
#
_symmetry.space_group_name_H-M   'P 1'
#
loop_
_entity.id
_entity.type
_entity.pdbx_description
1 polymer ?
#
loop_
_entity_poly.entity_id
_entity_poly.type
_entity_poly.pdbx_seq_one_letter_code
_entity_poly.pdbx_strand_id
1 'polypeptide(L)'
;MKVLQVARDSAAERGGLRAGDDILTVNGEPLRDALDFLFATADEELVFEFHRAGAGSGRIEILRLPGEPLGVELAPDPIRRCSNRCLFCFIDQNPKGMRRSLYVKDEDYRHSLLYGNYLTLTNLRAWEIERILRQRISPLYVSVHATDAAIRRRLLGCRGDGEILATLRRLAAGGIEIHAQIVVVPGHNDGPILQQTLNDLEHLAAAIRSVAIVPVGLTRHREGLHP
;
A
#
# COMPACT_ATOMS: atom_id res chain seq x y z
N MET A 1 6.41 -3.87 17.52
CA MET A 1 6.44 -2.53 16.88
C MET A 1 7.09 -1.54 17.82
N LYS A 2 8.14 -0.84 17.37
CA LYS A 2 8.92 0.07 18.22
C LYS A 2 8.20 1.40 18.41
N VAL A 3 8.05 1.84 19.66
CA VAL A 3 7.61 3.19 20.00
C VAL A 3 8.81 4.14 19.90
N LEU A 4 8.71 5.16 19.04
CA LEU A 4 9.71 6.21 18.91
C LEU A 4 9.47 7.33 19.93
N GLN A 5 8.22 7.76 20.05
CA GLN A 5 7.84 8.84 20.94
C GLN A 5 6.49 8.57 21.58
N VAL A 6 6.31 9.13 22.77
CA VAL A 6 5.04 9.21 23.48
C VAL A 6 4.80 10.68 23.80
N ALA A 7 3.66 11.21 23.37
CA ALA A 7 3.30 12.60 23.58
C ALA A 7 3.00 12.86 25.07
N ARG A 8 3.37 14.04 25.56
CA ARG A 8 3.04 14.47 26.93
C ARG A 8 1.54 14.60 27.12
N ASP A 9 1.09 14.29 28.33
CA ASP A 9 -0.31 14.34 28.75
C ASP A 9 -1.23 13.44 27.92
N SER A 10 -0.67 12.52 27.12
CA SER A 10 -1.43 11.58 26.29
C SER A 10 -1.92 10.38 27.06
N ALA A 11 -2.94 9.71 26.55
CA ALA A 11 -3.41 8.45 27.11
C ALA A 11 -2.31 7.38 27.19
N ALA A 12 -1.40 7.33 26.21
CA ALA A 12 -0.25 6.44 26.23
C ALA A 12 0.72 6.74 27.37
N GLU A 13 1.02 8.02 27.64
CA GLU A 13 1.89 8.40 28.76
C GLU A 13 1.24 8.07 30.10
N ARG A 14 -0.05 8.42 30.28
CA ARG A 14 -0.81 8.10 31.50
C ARG A 14 -0.91 6.60 31.74
N GLY A 15 -1.02 5.81 30.66
CA GLY A 15 -1.01 4.35 30.67
C GLY A 15 0.36 3.72 30.92
N GLY A 16 1.43 4.51 30.87
CA GLY A 16 2.79 4.05 31.17
C GLY A 16 3.59 3.51 30.00
N LEU A 17 3.15 3.71 28.74
CA LEU A 17 3.98 3.51 27.56
C LEU A 17 5.13 4.52 27.54
N ARG A 18 6.27 4.10 26.98
CA ARG A 18 7.46 4.92 26.87
C ARG A 18 8.09 4.78 25.49
N ALA A 19 8.80 5.83 25.08
CA ALA A 19 9.73 5.75 23.96
C ALA A 19 10.71 4.59 24.21
N GLY A 20 10.89 3.76 23.19
CA GLY A 20 11.71 2.56 23.26
C GLY A 20 10.96 1.27 23.61
N ASP A 21 9.67 1.32 23.95
CA ASP A 21 8.89 0.09 24.12
C ASP A 21 8.66 -0.62 22.78
N ASP A 22 8.74 -1.94 22.81
CA ASP A 22 8.44 -2.82 21.67
C ASP A 22 7.07 -3.46 21.88
N ILE A 23 6.02 -2.89 21.28
CA ILE A 23 4.65 -3.40 21.39
C ILE A 23 4.54 -4.74 20.66
N LEU A 24 4.03 -5.76 21.36
CA LEU A 24 3.88 -7.13 20.87
C LEU A 24 2.44 -7.36 20.40
N THR A 25 1.47 -7.03 21.26
CA THR A 25 0.04 -7.20 20.99
C THR A 25 -0.75 -5.99 21.48
N VAL A 26 -1.92 -5.78 20.88
CA VAL A 26 -2.96 -4.87 21.36
C VAL A 26 -4.27 -5.63 21.36
N ASN A 27 -4.96 -5.65 22.50
CA ASN A 27 -6.18 -6.43 22.71
C ASN A 27 -6.01 -7.93 22.35
N GLY A 28 -4.81 -8.48 22.61
CA GLY A 28 -4.45 -9.86 22.30
C GLY A 28 -4.08 -10.13 20.84
N GLU A 29 -4.23 -9.14 19.95
CA GLU A 29 -3.91 -9.29 18.53
C GLU A 29 -2.45 -8.89 18.24
N PRO A 30 -1.67 -9.73 17.54
CA PRO A 30 -0.30 -9.41 17.19
C PRO A 30 -0.23 -8.34 16.09
N LEU A 31 0.71 -7.41 16.23
CA LEU A 31 0.89 -6.32 15.27
C LEU A 31 1.96 -6.63 14.24
N ARG A 32 1.62 -6.61 12.95
CA ARG A 32 2.59 -6.76 11.85
C ARG A 32 3.13 -5.42 11.36
N ASP A 33 2.31 -4.38 11.42
CA ASP A 33 2.59 -3.07 10.85
C ASP A 33 1.67 -1.98 11.42
N ALA A 34 1.92 -0.74 11.00
CA ALA A 34 1.16 0.43 11.42
C ALA A 34 -0.34 0.34 11.10
N LEU A 35 -0.73 -0.40 10.06
CA LEU A 35 -2.14 -0.59 9.74
C LEU A 35 -2.83 -1.49 10.78
N ASP A 36 -2.19 -2.60 11.18
CA ASP A 36 -2.71 -3.42 12.29
C ASP A 36 -2.79 -2.62 13.59
N PHE A 37 -1.81 -1.76 13.87
CA PHE A 37 -1.86 -0.88 15.03
C PHE A 37 -3.05 0.08 14.98
N LEU A 38 -3.31 0.73 13.84
CA LEU A 38 -4.47 1.60 13.67
C LEU A 38 -5.79 0.86 13.91
N PHE A 39 -5.93 -0.37 13.40
CA PHE A 39 -7.12 -1.19 13.63
C PHE A 39 -7.26 -1.62 15.09
N ALA A 40 -6.19 -2.14 15.69
CA ALA A 40 -6.22 -2.64 17.06
C ALA A 40 -6.36 -1.52 18.10
N THR A 41 -6.02 -0.28 17.72
CA THR A 41 -6.19 0.92 18.54
C THR A 41 -7.39 1.77 18.11
N ALA A 42 -8.40 1.17 17.47
CA ALA A 42 -9.63 1.87 17.13
C ALA A 42 -10.52 2.12 18.38
N ASP A 43 -10.56 1.16 19.31
CA ASP A 43 -11.41 1.19 20.51
C ASP A 43 -10.82 2.03 21.65
N GLU A 44 -11.66 2.50 22.58
CA GLU A 44 -11.21 3.30 23.73
C GLU A 44 -10.47 2.48 24.79
N GLU A 45 -10.85 1.21 24.97
CA GLU A 45 -10.25 0.27 25.91
C GLU A 45 -9.17 -0.57 25.23
N LEU A 46 -7.93 -0.37 25.66
CA LEU A 46 -6.76 -0.95 25.01
C LEU A 46 -5.88 -1.68 26.01
N VAL A 47 -5.62 -2.95 25.76
CA VAL A 47 -4.68 -3.79 26.50
C VAL A 47 -3.41 -3.94 25.67
N PHE A 48 -2.31 -3.34 26.10
CA PHE A 48 -1.03 -3.46 25.43
C PHE A 48 -0.16 -4.50 26.13
N GLU A 49 0.42 -5.40 25.35
CA GLU A 49 1.58 -6.19 25.77
C GLU A 49 2.82 -5.68 25.04
N PHE A 50 3.90 -5.43 25.76
CA PHE A 50 5.12 -4.87 25.19
C PHE A 50 6.36 -5.47 25.84
N HIS A 51 7.49 -5.33 25.17
CA HIS A 51 8.81 -5.58 25.73
C HIS A 51 9.54 -4.25 25.95
N ARG A 52 10.06 -4.05 27.16
CA ARG A 52 10.86 -2.87 27.51
C ARG A 52 12.29 -3.31 27.79
N ALA A 53 13.23 -2.73 27.05
CA ALA A 53 14.65 -3.00 27.21
C ALA A 53 15.08 -2.81 28.68
N GLY A 54 15.72 -3.84 29.25
CA GLY A 54 16.18 -3.86 30.65
C GLY A 54 15.11 -4.16 31.70
N ALA A 55 13.81 -4.08 31.36
CA ALA A 55 12.70 -4.37 32.29
C ALA A 55 11.89 -5.62 31.93
N GLY A 56 12.07 -6.18 30.72
CA GLY A 56 11.36 -7.37 30.27
C GLY A 56 9.98 -7.07 29.69
N SER A 57 9.12 -8.08 29.63
CA SER A 57 7.75 -7.92 29.12
C SER A 57 6.83 -7.29 30.15
N GLY A 58 5.91 -6.45 29.69
CA GLY A 58 4.90 -5.80 30.51
C GLY A 58 3.53 -5.83 29.84
N ARG A 59 2.50 -5.62 30.67
CA ARG A 59 1.11 -5.45 30.24
C ARG A 59 0.55 -4.20 30.90
N ILE A 60 -0.14 -3.38 30.14
CA ILE A 60 -0.82 -2.17 30.62
C ILE A 60 -2.21 -2.08 29.99
N GLU A 61 -3.11 -1.42 30.69
CA GLU A 61 -4.46 -1.15 30.24
C GLU A 61 -4.63 0.37 30.13
N ILE A 62 -5.08 0.82 28.97
CA ILE A 62 -5.23 2.23 28.64
C ILE A 62 -6.70 2.44 28.30
N LEU A 63 -7.31 3.38 29.02
CA LEU A 63 -8.64 3.90 28.69
C LEU A 63 -8.47 5.30 28.08
N ARG A 64 -8.88 5.45 26.82
CA ARG A 64 -8.91 6.75 26.13
C ARG A 64 -10.25 7.42 26.30
N LEU A 65 -10.24 8.74 26.41
CA LEU A 65 -11.48 9.51 26.28
C LEU A 65 -11.95 9.49 24.81
N PRO A 66 -13.26 9.54 24.54
CA PRO A 66 -13.77 9.62 23.18
C PRO A 66 -13.14 10.78 22.40
N GLY A 67 -12.54 10.46 21.23
CA GLY A 67 -11.85 11.43 20.38
C GLY A 67 -10.45 11.84 20.85
N GLU A 68 -9.96 11.31 21.97
CA GLU A 68 -8.59 11.55 22.43
C GLU A 68 -7.57 10.75 21.60
N PRO A 69 -6.50 11.39 21.07
CA PRO A 69 -5.44 10.65 20.41
C PRO A 69 -4.66 9.80 21.42
N LEU A 70 -4.24 8.60 21.00
CA LEU A 70 -3.42 7.73 21.86
C LEU A 70 -2.08 8.39 22.23
N GLY A 71 -1.49 9.17 21.31
CA GLY A 71 -0.24 9.90 21.54
C GLY A 71 1.02 9.06 21.37
N VAL A 72 0.98 8.02 20.53
CA VAL A 72 2.13 7.16 20.23
C VAL A 72 2.62 7.42 18.81
N GLU A 73 3.92 7.67 18.67
CA GLU A 73 4.61 7.65 17.38
C GLU A 73 5.38 6.32 17.26
N LEU A 74 5.08 5.56 16.21
CA LEU A 74 5.73 4.28 15.93
C LEU A 74 6.86 4.44 14.91
N ALA A 75 7.82 3.51 14.97
CA ALA A 75 8.82 3.40 13.93
C ALA A 75 8.14 3.07 12.60
N PRO A 76 8.52 3.76 11.50
CA PRO A 76 7.90 3.54 10.20
C PRO A 76 8.19 2.13 9.72
N ASP A 77 7.19 1.50 9.11
CA ASP A 77 7.37 0.20 8.51
C ASP A 77 8.32 0.27 7.31
N PRO A 78 9.05 -0.83 7.02
CA PRO A 78 9.78 -0.94 5.77
C PRO A 78 8.80 -0.82 4.59
N ILE A 79 9.11 0.07 3.65
CA ILE A 79 8.34 0.23 2.42
C ILE A 79 8.56 -1.01 1.54
N ARG A 80 7.46 -1.60 1.08
CA ARG A 80 7.52 -2.68 0.10
C ARG A 80 7.92 -2.12 -1.25
N ARG A 81 8.95 -2.74 -1.84
CA ARG A 81 9.53 -2.26 -3.09
C ARG A 81 8.97 -2.98 -4.30
N CYS A 82 8.65 -2.21 -5.33
CA CYS A 82 8.30 -2.72 -6.64
C CYS A 82 9.51 -3.41 -7.29
N SER A 83 9.28 -4.57 -7.91
CA SER A 83 10.30 -5.27 -8.71
C SER A 83 10.11 -5.14 -10.21
N ASN A 84 9.10 -4.37 -10.65
CA ASN A 84 8.80 -4.17 -12.05
C ASN A 84 9.84 -3.30 -12.74
N ARG A 85 9.94 -3.49 -14.05
CA ARG A 85 10.85 -2.78 -14.96
C ARG A 85 10.03 -2.13 -16.06
N CYS A 86 9.05 -1.33 -15.65
CA CYS A 86 8.06 -0.76 -16.55
C CYS A 86 8.74 0.11 -17.62
N LEU A 87 8.26 0.04 -18.86
CA LEU A 87 8.76 0.87 -19.97
C LEU A 87 8.65 2.38 -19.65
N PHE A 88 7.69 2.74 -18.80
CA PHE A 88 7.37 4.11 -18.39
C PHE A 88 7.73 4.41 -16.92
N CYS A 89 8.58 3.60 -16.26
CA CYS A 89 8.87 3.79 -14.84
C CYS A 89 9.48 5.18 -14.57
N PHE A 90 8.74 6.06 -13.91
CA PHE A 90 9.21 7.43 -13.62
C PHE A 90 10.47 7.43 -12.73
N ILE A 91 10.55 6.50 -11.77
CA ILE A 91 11.68 6.38 -10.85
C ILE A 91 12.97 5.97 -11.58
N ASP A 92 12.89 5.07 -12.57
CA ASP A 92 14.06 4.68 -13.37
C ASP A 92 14.54 5.81 -14.28
N GLN A 93 13.67 6.79 -14.55
CA GLN A 93 13.97 7.97 -15.34
C GLN A 93 14.52 9.14 -14.49
N ASN A 94 14.79 8.94 -13.20
CA ASN A 94 15.38 9.99 -12.36
C ASN A 94 16.88 10.18 -12.66
N PRO A 95 17.38 11.43 -12.66
CA PRO A 95 18.81 11.70 -12.81
C PRO A 95 19.63 11.02 -11.70
N LYS A 96 20.90 10.68 -11.96
CA LYS A 96 21.83 10.13 -10.96
C LYS A 96 22.19 11.17 -9.88
N GLY A 97 22.55 10.70 -8.69
CA GLY A 97 23.03 11.54 -7.58
C GLY A 97 21.95 12.25 -6.76
N MET A 98 20.67 11.94 -6.98
CA MET A 98 19.56 12.48 -6.21
C MET A 98 19.47 11.85 -4.81
N ARG A 99 18.58 12.40 -3.97
CA ARG A 99 18.31 11.83 -2.64
C ARG A 99 17.87 10.38 -2.77
N ARG A 100 18.38 9.51 -1.91
CA ARG A 100 18.10 8.05 -1.95
C ARG A 100 16.61 7.72 -1.96
N SER A 101 15.79 8.50 -1.25
CA SER A 101 14.33 8.33 -1.20
C SER A 101 13.66 8.48 -2.56
N LEU A 102 14.21 9.27 -3.48
CA LEU A 102 13.66 9.48 -4.83
C LEU A 102 13.87 8.27 -5.76
N TYR A 103 14.66 7.28 -5.35
CA TYR A 103 14.87 6.04 -6.11
C TYR A 103 14.09 4.86 -5.53
N VAL A 104 13.26 5.08 -4.50
CA VAL A 104 12.42 4.02 -3.94
C VAL A 104 11.19 3.87 -4.83
N LYS A 105 11.05 2.69 -5.44
CA LYS A 105 9.80 2.30 -6.10
C LYS A 105 8.88 1.67 -5.07
N ASP A 106 7.84 2.39 -4.69
CA ASP A 106 6.82 1.89 -3.77
C ASP A 106 5.88 0.91 -4.47
N GLU A 107 5.45 -0.13 -3.74
CA GLU A 107 4.39 -1.05 -4.12
C GLU A 107 3.67 -1.59 -2.89
N ASP A 108 3.43 -0.70 -1.93
CA ASP A 108 2.83 -1.03 -0.65
C ASP A 108 1.32 -0.76 -0.61
N TYR A 109 0.51 -1.82 -0.48
CA TYR A 109 -0.95 -1.65 -0.41
C TYR A 109 -1.42 -0.84 0.79
N ARG A 110 -0.62 -0.76 1.86
CA ARG A 110 -0.91 0.09 3.01
C ARG A 110 -0.86 1.56 2.60
N HIS A 111 0.11 1.93 1.76
CA HIS A 111 0.21 3.29 1.23
C HIS A 111 -0.85 3.60 0.18
N SER A 112 -1.37 2.59 -0.50
CA SER A 112 -2.52 2.77 -1.39
C SER A 112 -3.75 3.26 -0.63
N LEU A 113 -4.04 2.64 0.52
CA LEU A 113 -5.10 3.09 1.42
C LEU A 113 -4.78 4.47 2.04
N LEU A 114 -3.59 4.62 2.62
CA LEU A 114 -3.26 5.78 3.46
C LEU A 114 -2.97 7.06 2.66
N TYR A 115 -2.38 6.91 1.48
CA TYR A 115 -1.82 8.03 0.70
C TYR A 115 -2.27 8.07 -0.76
N GLY A 116 -3.07 7.09 -1.20
CA GLY A 116 -3.51 7.02 -2.60
C GLY A 116 -2.43 6.55 -3.57
N ASN A 117 -1.38 5.89 -3.10
CA ASN A 117 -0.31 5.40 -3.96
C ASN A 117 -0.82 4.25 -4.84
N TYR A 118 -0.50 4.32 -6.14
CA TYR A 118 -0.90 3.29 -7.08
C TYR A 118 -0.02 2.03 -6.99
N LEU A 119 -0.66 0.87 -7.08
CA LEU A 119 -0.03 -0.44 -7.05
C LEU A 119 -0.28 -1.19 -8.35
N THR A 120 0.68 -1.97 -8.82
CA THR A 120 0.43 -2.83 -9.98
C THR A 120 -0.17 -4.18 -9.59
N LEU A 121 -0.28 -4.50 -8.29
CA LEU A 121 -0.71 -5.80 -7.75
C LEU A 121 0.21 -6.99 -8.10
N THR A 122 1.23 -6.85 -8.95
CA THR A 122 2.08 -7.96 -9.41
C THR A 122 2.96 -8.55 -8.31
N ASN A 123 3.17 -7.79 -7.24
CA ASN A 123 4.07 -8.13 -6.14
C ASN A 123 3.31 -8.57 -4.87
N LEU A 124 1.98 -8.67 -4.94
CA LEU A 124 1.15 -9.15 -3.84
C LEU A 124 1.19 -10.68 -3.74
N ARG A 125 1.33 -11.17 -2.53
CA ARG A 125 1.21 -12.60 -2.19
C ARG A 125 -0.26 -12.93 -1.93
N ALA A 126 -0.62 -14.21 -2.07
CA ALA A 126 -1.99 -14.67 -1.85
C ALA A 126 -2.54 -14.29 -0.45
N TRP A 127 -1.73 -14.41 0.60
CA TRP A 127 -2.13 -14.05 1.96
C TRP A 127 -2.37 -12.54 2.15
N GLU A 128 -1.74 -11.69 1.34
CA GLU A 128 -1.96 -10.24 1.37
C GLU A 128 -3.28 -9.88 0.73
N ILE A 129 -3.65 -10.55 -0.37
CA ILE A 129 -4.98 -10.41 -0.96
C ILE A 129 -6.04 -10.83 0.06
N GLU A 130 -5.84 -11.97 0.75
CA GLU A 130 -6.75 -12.40 1.83
C GLU A 130 -6.84 -11.39 2.97
N ARG A 131 -5.71 -10.78 3.36
CA ARG A 131 -5.70 -9.72 4.37
C ARG A 131 -6.48 -8.50 3.91
N ILE A 132 -6.26 -8.03 2.68
CA ILE A 132 -6.98 -6.90 2.07
C ILE A 132 -8.49 -7.14 2.15
N LEU A 133 -8.93 -8.34 1.76
CA LEU A 133 -10.34 -8.73 1.79
C LEU A 133 -10.89 -8.78 3.22
N ARG A 134 -10.19 -9.48 4.13
CA ARG A 134 -10.62 -9.65 5.53
C ARG A 134 -10.72 -8.31 6.28
N GLN A 135 -9.72 -7.44 6.12
CA GLN A 135 -9.67 -6.12 6.77
C GLN A 135 -10.40 -5.04 5.97
N ARG A 136 -10.99 -5.37 4.81
CA ARG A 136 -11.63 -4.44 3.88
C ARG A 136 -10.77 -3.21 3.60
N ILE A 137 -9.49 -3.43 3.27
CA ILE A 137 -8.54 -2.35 2.95
C ILE A 137 -8.99 -1.69 1.64
N SER A 138 -9.69 -0.57 1.76
CA SER A 138 -10.39 0.09 0.66
C SER A 138 -10.47 1.61 0.93
N PRO A 139 -10.35 2.47 -0.11
CA PRO A 139 -10.13 2.12 -1.52
C PRO A 139 -8.69 1.70 -1.83
N LEU A 140 -8.51 0.99 -2.95
CA LEU A 140 -7.19 0.70 -3.53
C LEU A 140 -6.99 1.47 -4.84
N TYR A 141 -5.78 1.98 -5.02
CA TYR A 141 -5.36 2.66 -6.24
C TYR A 141 -4.54 1.68 -7.07
N VAL A 142 -5.06 1.30 -8.24
CA VAL A 142 -4.51 0.19 -9.04
C VAL A 142 -4.02 0.68 -10.40
N SER A 143 -2.74 0.49 -10.65
CA SER A 143 -2.05 0.68 -11.93
C SER A 143 -2.33 -0.51 -12.86
N VAL A 144 -3.43 -0.41 -13.61
CA VAL A 144 -3.93 -1.48 -14.52
C VAL A 144 -3.10 -1.55 -15.79
N HIS A 145 -2.95 -0.42 -16.49
CA HIS A 145 -2.27 -0.23 -17.78
C HIS A 145 -2.81 -1.01 -18.98
N ALA A 146 -3.10 -2.30 -18.84
CA ALA A 146 -3.77 -3.12 -19.84
C ALA A 146 -4.43 -4.32 -19.15
N THR A 147 -5.54 -4.82 -19.67
CA THR A 147 -6.15 -6.09 -19.19
C THR A 147 -5.67 -7.31 -19.95
N ASP A 148 -5.17 -7.14 -21.19
CA ASP A 148 -4.45 -8.19 -21.90
C ASP A 148 -3.13 -8.52 -21.17
N ALA A 149 -3.00 -9.77 -20.73
CA ALA A 149 -1.88 -10.20 -19.90
C ALA A 149 -0.52 -10.11 -20.61
N ALA A 150 -0.46 -10.36 -21.92
CA ALA A 150 0.78 -10.31 -22.69
C ALA A 150 1.25 -8.85 -22.86
N ILE A 151 0.33 -7.94 -23.21
CA ILE A 151 0.63 -6.52 -23.29
C ILE A 151 1.02 -5.97 -21.91
N ARG A 152 0.25 -6.31 -20.87
CA ARG A 152 0.51 -5.85 -19.51
C ARG A 152 1.88 -6.29 -19.01
N ARG A 153 2.27 -7.55 -19.27
CA ARG A 153 3.61 -8.05 -18.93
C ARG A 153 4.71 -7.28 -19.67
N ARG A 154 4.52 -6.99 -20.95
CA ARG A 154 5.47 -6.20 -21.75
C ARG A 154 5.61 -4.77 -21.20
N LEU A 155 4.50 -4.13 -20.83
CA LEU A 155 4.49 -2.79 -20.26
C LEU A 155 5.19 -2.71 -18.91
N LEU A 156 4.93 -3.67 -18.01
CA LEU A 156 5.46 -3.67 -16.64
C LEU A 156 6.86 -4.29 -16.54
N GLY A 157 7.27 -5.09 -17.52
CA GLY A 157 8.49 -5.90 -17.41
C GLY A 157 8.46 -6.81 -16.17
N CYS A 158 7.26 -7.24 -15.75
CA CYS A 158 7.08 -8.06 -14.56
C CYS A 158 7.44 -9.53 -14.85
N ARG A 159 7.88 -10.26 -13.82
CA ARG A 159 8.19 -11.70 -13.93
C ARG A 159 6.95 -12.60 -13.90
N GLY A 160 5.84 -12.10 -13.35
CA GLY A 160 4.56 -12.81 -13.25
C GLY A 160 3.84 -12.94 -14.59
N ASP A 161 2.65 -13.53 -14.56
CA ASP A 161 1.89 -13.86 -15.78
C ASP A 161 1.30 -12.63 -16.51
N GLY A 162 1.20 -11.50 -15.80
CA GLY A 162 0.57 -10.28 -16.30
C GLY A 162 -0.95 -10.30 -16.16
N GLU A 163 -1.53 -11.34 -15.57
CA GLU A 163 -2.96 -11.42 -15.31
C GLU A 163 -3.33 -10.41 -14.22
N ILE A 164 -4.38 -9.62 -14.46
CA ILE A 164 -4.91 -8.68 -13.47
C ILE A 164 -6.41 -8.83 -13.26
N LEU A 165 -7.17 -9.30 -14.26
CA LEU A 165 -8.63 -9.33 -14.20
C LEU A 165 -9.14 -10.31 -13.15
N ALA A 166 -8.50 -11.46 -12.95
CA ALA A 166 -8.88 -12.39 -11.89
C ALA A 166 -8.68 -11.75 -10.51
N THR A 167 -7.58 -11.01 -10.32
CA THR A 167 -7.32 -10.28 -9.08
C THR A 167 -8.33 -9.16 -8.86
N LEU A 168 -8.62 -8.35 -9.89
CA LEU A 168 -9.63 -7.28 -9.82
C LEU A 168 -11.02 -7.82 -9.50
N ARG A 169 -11.44 -8.92 -10.16
CA ARG A 169 -12.72 -9.59 -9.89
C ARG A 169 -12.81 -10.08 -8.45
N ARG A 170 -11.74 -10.67 -7.92
CA ARG A 170 -11.70 -11.15 -6.54
C ARG A 170 -11.79 -10.00 -5.53
N LEU A 171 -11.07 -8.90 -5.77
CA LEU A 171 -11.15 -7.69 -4.95
C LEU A 171 -12.56 -7.07 -5.01
N ALA A 172 -13.13 -6.96 -6.21
CA ALA A 172 -14.49 -6.45 -6.43
C ALA A 172 -15.55 -7.30 -5.70
N ALA A 173 -15.46 -8.63 -5.80
CA ALA A 173 -16.34 -9.55 -5.10
C ALA A 173 -16.24 -9.44 -3.57
N GLY A 174 -15.07 -9.03 -3.05
CA GLY A 174 -14.85 -8.72 -1.64
C GLY A 174 -15.32 -7.34 -1.20
N GLY A 175 -15.93 -6.55 -2.09
CA GLY A 175 -16.39 -5.19 -1.79
C GLY A 175 -15.27 -4.16 -1.72
N ILE A 176 -14.11 -4.42 -2.32
CA ILE A 176 -13.01 -3.46 -2.35
C ILE A 176 -13.22 -2.47 -3.51
N GLU A 177 -13.36 -1.20 -3.17
CA GLU A 177 -13.39 -0.10 -4.13
C GLU A 177 -12.02 0.14 -4.76
N ILE A 178 -11.99 0.41 -6.06
CA ILE A 178 -10.76 0.54 -6.84
C ILE A 178 -10.77 1.84 -7.66
N HIS A 179 -9.72 2.64 -7.52
CA HIS A 179 -9.36 3.70 -8.44
C HIS A 179 -8.31 3.20 -9.41
N ALA A 180 -8.70 2.95 -10.66
CA ALA A 180 -7.79 2.46 -11.69
C ALA A 180 -6.97 3.59 -12.31
N GLN A 181 -5.76 3.27 -12.76
CA GLN A 181 -4.92 4.12 -13.61
C GLN A 181 -4.40 3.35 -14.81
N ILE A 182 -4.36 4.04 -15.94
CA ILE A 182 -3.77 3.60 -17.19
C ILE A 182 -2.78 4.66 -17.65
N VAL A 183 -1.49 4.31 -17.63
CA VAL A 183 -0.46 5.05 -18.38
C VAL A 183 -0.49 4.56 -19.82
N VAL A 184 -0.82 5.44 -20.76
CA VAL A 184 -0.89 5.14 -22.18
C VAL A 184 0.49 5.34 -22.81
N VAL A 185 1.02 4.25 -23.39
CA VAL A 185 2.25 4.20 -24.16
C VAL A 185 1.87 3.98 -25.63
N PRO A 186 2.11 4.96 -26.52
CA PRO A 186 1.75 4.85 -27.93
C PRO A 186 2.33 3.60 -28.60
N GLY A 187 1.51 2.89 -29.38
CA GLY A 187 1.89 1.64 -30.05
C GLY A 187 1.96 0.39 -29.16
N HIS A 188 1.62 0.52 -27.86
CA HIS A 188 1.63 -0.59 -26.91
C HIS A 188 0.26 -0.88 -26.32
N ASN A 189 -0.38 0.14 -25.73
CA ASN A 189 -1.69 0.01 -25.06
C ASN A 189 -2.62 1.19 -25.35
N ASP A 190 -2.47 1.79 -26.51
CA ASP A 190 -3.40 2.76 -27.09
C ASP A 190 -4.42 2.08 -28.01
N GLY A 191 -5.32 2.89 -28.59
CA GLY A 191 -6.28 2.44 -29.59
C GLY A 191 -7.12 1.23 -29.14
N PRO A 192 -7.14 0.12 -29.90
CA PRO A 192 -7.93 -1.06 -29.57
C PRO A 192 -7.64 -1.66 -28.19
N ILE A 193 -6.38 -1.66 -27.74
CA ILE A 193 -6.00 -2.24 -26.45
C ILE A 193 -6.50 -1.38 -25.29
N LEU A 194 -6.46 -0.05 -25.46
CA LEU A 194 -7.05 0.87 -24.49
C LEU A 194 -8.56 0.64 -24.40
N GLN A 195 -9.24 0.55 -25.54
CA GLN A 195 -10.68 0.31 -25.58
C GLN A 195 -11.06 -1.01 -24.91
N GLN A 196 -10.31 -2.10 -25.19
CA GLN A 196 -10.51 -3.38 -24.52
C GLN A 196 -10.36 -3.23 -23.00
N THR A 197 -9.30 -2.57 -22.55
CA THR A 197 -9.03 -2.36 -21.11
C THR A 197 -10.15 -1.58 -20.44
N LEU A 198 -10.69 -0.55 -21.10
CA LEU A 198 -11.81 0.22 -20.58
C LEU A 198 -13.11 -0.60 -20.50
N ASN A 199 -13.43 -1.38 -21.54
CA ASN A 199 -14.60 -2.27 -21.55
C ASN A 199 -14.50 -3.32 -20.43
N ASP A 200 -13.33 -3.91 -20.24
CA ASP A 200 -13.08 -4.89 -19.19
C ASP A 200 -13.25 -4.30 -17.78
N LEU A 201 -12.82 -3.05 -17.57
CA LEU A 201 -13.04 -2.33 -16.31
C LEU A 201 -14.51 -1.91 -16.11
N GLU A 202 -15.21 -1.57 -17.19
CA GLU A 202 -16.64 -1.27 -17.16
C GLU A 202 -17.47 -2.48 -16.69
N HIS A 203 -17.09 -3.70 -17.07
CA HIS A 203 -17.69 -4.92 -16.52
C HIS A 203 -17.49 -5.10 -14.99
N LEU A 204 -16.62 -4.30 -14.37
CA LEU A 204 -16.39 -4.23 -12.92
C LEU A 204 -16.87 -2.89 -12.31
N ALA A 205 -17.74 -2.14 -12.99
CA ALA A 205 -18.15 -0.78 -12.62
C ALA A 205 -18.68 -0.63 -11.19
N ALA A 206 -19.25 -1.69 -10.60
CA ALA A 206 -19.69 -1.65 -9.20
C ALA A 206 -18.54 -1.37 -8.20
N ALA A 207 -17.32 -1.85 -8.53
CA ALA A 207 -16.12 -1.67 -7.71
C ALA A 207 -15.16 -0.60 -8.25
N ILE A 208 -15.15 -0.34 -9.57
CA ILE A 208 -14.32 0.71 -10.17
C ILE A 208 -14.93 2.08 -9.91
N ARG A 209 -14.27 2.91 -9.09
CA ARG A 209 -14.71 4.26 -8.73
C ARG A 209 -14.22 5.33 -9.70
N SER A 210 -13.04 5.13 -10.30
CA SER A 210 -12.53 6.02 -11.33
C SER A 210 -11.51 5.29 -12.21
N VAL A 211 -11.31 5.80 -13.43
CA VAL A 211 -10.20 5.40 -14.31
C VAL A 211 -9.42 6.65 -14.71
N ALA A 212 -8.21 6.81 -14.18
CA ALA A 212 -7.31 7.89 -14.56
C ALA A 212 -6.47 7.45 -15.77
N ILE A 213 -6.62 8.13 -16.91
CA ILE A 213 -5.83 7.86 -18.11
C ILE A 213 -4.82 8.99 -18.26
N VAL A 214 -3.53 8.65 -18.30
CA VAL A 214 -2.44 9.63 -18.41
C VAL A 214 -1.49 9.23 -19.55
N PRO A 215 -0.96 10.19 -20.33
CA PRO A 215 0.07 9.90 -21.30
C PRO A 215 1.37 9.53 -20.58
N VAL A 216 2.20 8.71 -21.24
CA VAL A 216 3.54 8.39 -20.74
C VAL A 216 4.38 9.66 -20.55
N GLY A 217 4.98 9.79 -19.37
CA GLY A 217 5.96 10.84 -19.06
C GLY A 217 7.38 10.39 -19.43
N LEU A 218 8.06 11.17 -20.26
CA LEU A 218 9.43 10.90 -20.68
C LEU A 218 10.38 11.97 -20.12
N THR A 219 11.53 11.57 -19.59
CA THR A 219 12.61 12.49 -19.19
C THR A 219 13.86 12.31 -20.06
N ARG A 220 14.75 13.31 -20.08
CA ARG A 220 16.07 13.22 -20.74
C ARG A 220 17.03 12.22 -20.09
N HIS A 221 16.67 11.63 -18.94
CA HIS A 221 17.54 10.75 -18.15
C HIS A 221 17.19 9.26 -18.32
N ARG A 222 16.45 8.90 -19.37
CA ARG A 222 15.91 7.56 -19.63
C ARG A 222 16.84 6.61 -20.39
N GLU A 223 18.16 6.82 -20.32
CA GLU A 223 19.14 5.97 -21.02
C GLU A 223 18.94 4.49 -20.66
N GLY A 224 18.74 3.64 -21.66
CA GLY A 224 18.50 2.19 -21.49
C GLY A 224 17.05 1.79 -21.22
N LEU A 225 16.09 2.71 -21.29
CA LEU A 225 14.65 2.42 -21.21
C LEU A 225 14.02 2.50 -22.61
N HIS A 226 13.14 1.54 -22.93
CA HIS A 226 12.44 1.47 -24.21
C HIS A 226 11.52 2.69 -24.44
N PRO A 227 11.23 3.10 -25.69
CA PRO A 227 10.40 4.26 -26.02
C PRO A 227 8.98 4.17 -25.44
#